data_AF-A0A016U0C0-F1
#
_entry.id   AF-A0A016U0C0-F1
#
_cell.length_a   1.000
_cell.length_b   1.000
_cell.length_c   1.000
_cell.angle_alpha   90.00
_cell.angle_beta   90.00
_cell.angle_gamma   90.00
#
_symmetry.space_group_name_H-M   'P 1'
#
loop_
_entity.id
_entity.type
_entity.pdbx_description
1 polymer ?
#
loop_
_entity_poly.entity_id
_entity_poly.type
_entity_poly.pdbx_seq_one_letter_code
_entity_poly.pdbx_strand_id
1 'polypeptide(L)'
;MWLLLYWATVVLFFVTALFLLYIPLPPDISDRKKLQILEFLLRIGYEYPGDLIEFVFGPRIRNQYIRLLIYIGYIIPWPTPSYVKVTNESIGGTKVRVYTPKEKKTNAALVFIHGGGWATMRADCYDDLMYKFVRRLGITVFSIDYRLAPEYPFPYPVDDCEAVVNDLYHDSYTRFNIDRDKICIAGDSAGGNLAAVVTQRLARRNENFLKCQVLIYPVIHVFSFQLPSYLSYYEKYNGTSLLNPRAMARWILLYLGLPANKRNVEKLTSNQHISKKLYSAPEMQKLLGSSTNFSNKNVTSSEMLNQEDEAIYRTFATKGTDPDVSPLFGVSKDLPPALVLTAEFDILRYIFEFCHRFTSFTDQVDVQGLDTSLGLTMVNVKRAQNYP
;
A
#
# COMPACT_ATOMS: atom_id res chain seq x y z
N MET A 1 33.74 -15.50 -41.28
CA MET A 1 32.33 -15.79 -41.59
C MET A 1 31.58 -16.38 -40.39
N TRP A 2 31.98 -17.53 -39.85
CA TRP A 2 31.33 -18.16 -38.69
C TRP A 2 31.29 -17.31 -37.41
N LEU A 3 32.38 -16.60 -37.09
CA LEU A 3 32.43 -15.70 -35.93
C LEU A 3 31.46 -14.50 -36.07
N LEU A 4 31.31 -13.96 -37.28
CA LEU A 4 30.35 -12.88 -37.58
C LEU A 4 28.91 -13.37 -37.49
N LEU A 5 28.61 -14.57 -37.99
CA LEU A 5 27.32 -15.24 -37.85
C LEU A 5 26.98 -15.49 -36.38
N TYR A 6 27.92 -16.00 -35.58
CA TYR A 6 27.74 -16.20 -34.15
C TYR A 6 27.37 -14.90 -33.43
N TRP A 7 28.14 -13.82 -33.61
CA TRP A 7 27.84 -12.54 -32.98
C TRP A 7 26.53 -11.92 -33.48
N ALA A 8 26.20 -12.07 -34.77
CA ALA A 8 24.91 -11.64 -35.30
C ALA A 8 23.73 -12.39 -34.65
N THR A 9 23.86 -13.71 -34.43
CA THR A 9 22.84 -14.50 -33.72
C THR A 9 22.73 -14.10 -32.25
N VAL A 10 23.85 -13.87 -31.57
CA VAL A 10 23.86 -13.40 -30.17
C VAL A 10 23.19 -12.02 -30.05
N VAL A 11 23.55 -11.07 -30.91
CA VAL A 11 22.93 -9.74 -30.94
C VAL A 11 21.44 -9.84 -31.26
N LEU A 12 21.05 -10.65 -32.26
CA LEU A 12 19.64 -10.86 -32.60
C LEU A 12 18.88 -11.46 -31.41
N PHE A 13 19.43 -12.45 -30.72
CA PHE A 13 18.83 -13.01 -29.51
C PHE A 13 18.60 -11.93 -28.44
N PHE A 14 19.61 -11.10 -28.15
CA PHE A 14 19.47 -10.03 -27.16
C PHE A 14 18.51 -8.94 -27.61
N VAL A 15 18.51 -8.55 -28.89
CA VAL A 15 17.56 -7.56 -29.45
C VAL A 15 16.13 -8.10 -29.41
N THR A 16 15.92 -9.36 -29.80
CA THR A 16 14.61 -10.02 -29.72
C THR A 16 14.17 -10.20 -28.26
N ALA A 17 15.07 -10.58 -27.35
CA ALA A 17 14.76 -10.65 -25.93
C ALA A 17 14.38 -9.28 -25.37
N LEU A 18 15.15 -8.22 -25.66
CA LEU A 18 14.83 -6.85 -25.25
C LEU A 18 13.52 -6.36 -25.85
N PHE A 19 13.22 -6.71 -27.10
CA PHE A 19 11.96 -6.37 -27.77
C PHE A 19 10.77 -7.11 -27.15
N LEU A 20 10.91 -8.40 -26.84
CA LEU A 20 9.88 -9.20 -26.17
C LEU A 20 9.67 -8.78 -24.70
N LEU A 21 10.70 -8.19 -24.07
CA LEU A 21 10.64 -7.63 -22.72
C LEU A 21 10.15 -6.17 -22.70
N TYR A 22 10.09 -5.49 -23.86
CA TYR A 22 9.55 -4.15 -23.97
C TYR A 22 8.02 -4.21 -24.00
N ILE A 23 7.40 -3.78 -22.91
CA ILE A 23 5.94 -3.67 -22.85
C ILE A 23 5.57 -2.18 -22.81
N PRO A 24 4.86 -1.65 -23.82
CA PRO A 24 4.63 -0.22 -23.94
C PRO A 24 3.68 0.26 -22.84
N LEU A 25 4.16 1.22 -22.04
CA LEU A 25 3.30 1.93 -21.09
C LEU A 25 2.26 2.79 -21.82
N PRO A 26 1.10 3.08 -21.18
CA PRO A 26 0.07 3.97 -21.71
C PRO A 26 0.67 5.30 -22.22
N PRO A 27 0.15 5.87 -23.32
CA PRO A 27 0.74 7.05 -23.95
C PRO A 27 0.69 8.29 -23.05
N ASP A 28 -0.37 8.41 -22.24
CA ASP A 28 -0.65 9.57 -21.40
C ASP A 28 0.02 9.49 -20.01
N ILE A 29 0.84 8.45 -19.76
CA ILE A 29 1.54 8.34 -18.47
C ILE A 29 2.66 9.39 -18.37
N SER A 30 2.63 10.18 -17.30
CA SER A 30 3.67 11.16 -17.02
C SER A 30 5.02 10.49 -16.77
N ASP A 31 6.14 11.20 -17.03
CA ASP A 31 7.50 10.68 -16.84
C ASP A 31 7.78 9.31 -17.53
N ARG A 32 7.05 9.01 -18.61
CA ARG A 32 7.01 7.72 -19.32
C ARG A 32 8.36 7.03 -19.49
N LYS A 33 9.41 7.77 -19.86
CA LYS A 33 10.76 7.20 -20.04
C LYS A 33 11.33 6.61 -18.74
N LYS A 34 11.18 7.31 -17.61
CA LYS A 34 11.65 6.82 -16.30
C LYS A 34 10.84 5.60 -15.88
N LEU A 35 9.52 5.67 -16.04
CA LEU A 35 8.63 4.56 -15.69
C LEU A 35 8.86 3.33 -16.56
N GLN A 36 9.18 3.49 -17.85
CA GLN A 36 9.50 2.39 -18.74
C GLN A 36 10.79 1.67 -18.30
N ILE A 37 11.80 2.42 -17.87
CA ILE A 37 13.04 1.85 -17.32
C ILE A 37 12.75 1.13 -16.00
N LEU A 38 12.00 1.78 -15.10
CA LEU A 38 11.66 1.21 -13.80
C LEU A 38 10.83 -0.08 -13.94
N GLU A 39 9.83 -0.09 -14.81
CA GLU A 39 9.00 -1.26 -15.10
C GLU A 39 9.84 -2.41 -15.67
N PHE A 40 10.72 -2.11 -16.63
CA PHE A 40 11.63 -3.10 -17.18
C PHE A 40 12.50 -3.72 -16.08
N LEU A 41 13.10 -2.90 -15.22
CA LEU A 41 13.91 -3.35 -14.08
C LEU A 41 13.10 -4.19 -13.09
N LEU A 42 11.86 -3.81 -12.80
CA LEU A 42 10.95 -4.58 -11.95
C LEU A 42 10.63 -5.94 -12.58
N ARG A 43 10.42 -6.05 -13.90
CA ARG A 43 10.16 -7.35 -14.52
C ARG A 43 11.36 -8.28 -14.46
N ILE A 44 12.52 -7.78 -14.87
CA ILE A 44 13.74 -8.61 -14.96
C ILE A 44 14.37 -8.89 -13.60
N GLY A 45 14.12 -8.05 -12.59
CA GLY A 45 14.62 -8.25 -11.23
C GLY A 45 13.60 -8.96 -10.34
N TYR A 46 12.36 -8.48 -10.32
CA TYR A 46 11.32 -8.91 -9.38
C TYR A 46 10.39 -9.99 -9.95
N GLU A 47 9.76 -9.78 -11.12
CA GLU A 47 8.68 -10.67 -11.58
C GLU A 47 9.20 -12.01 -12.10
N TYR A 48 10.03 -12.02 -13.15
CA TYR A 48 10.43 -13.26 -13.81
C TYR A 48 11.35 -14.12 -12.95
N PRO A 49 12.42 -13.57 -12.32
CA PRO A 49 13.23 -14.37 -11.40
C PRO A 49 12.43 -14.80 -10.17
N GLY A 50 11.51 -13.95 -9.70
CA GLY A 50 10.66 -14.28 -8.57
C GLY A 50 9.79 -15.52 -8.83
N ASP A 51 9.18 -15.63 -10.01
CA ASP A 51 8.39 -16.80 -10.39
C ASP A 51 9.27 -18.07 -10.55
N LEU A 52 10.49 -17.93 -11.07
CA LEU A 52 11.45 -19.04 -11.13
C LEU A 52 11.91 -19.51 -9.74
N ILE A 53 12.25 -18.57 -8.86
CA ILE A 53 12.66 -18.86 -7.49
C ILE A 53 11.51 -19.51 -6.72
N GLU A 54 10.28 -19.05 -6.92
CA GLU A 54 9.10 -19.68 -6.33
C GLU A 54 8.95 -21.13 -6.79
N PHE A 55 9.12 -21.38 -8.10
CA PHE A 55 9.01 -22.71 -8.67
C PHE A 55 10.07 -23.68 -8.11
N VAL A 56 11.31 -23.22 -7.95
CA VAL A 56 12.43 -24.07 -7.51
C VAL A 56 12.53 -24.19 -5.99
N PHE A 57 12.34 -23.09 -5.26
CA PHE A 57 12.63 -22.97 -3.83
C PHE A 57 11.40 -22.65 -2.96
N GLY A 58 10.25 -22.43 -3.59
CA GLY A 58 9.00 -22.15 -2.90
C GLY A 58 8.77 -20.67 -2.55
N PRO A 59 7.54 -20.33 -2.09
CA PRO A 59 7.10 -18.95 -1.88
C PRO A 59 7.82 -18.24 -0.73
N ARG A 60 8.34 -18.98 0.25
CA ARG A 60 9.10 -18.39 1.37
C ARG A 60 10.42 -17.79 0.89
N ILE A 61 11.18 -18.54 0.09
CA ILE A 61 12.46 -18.09 -0.45
C ILE A 61 12.25 -16.98 -1.48
N ARG A 62 11.18 -17.04 -2.28
CA ARG A 62 10.76 -15.92 -3.13
C ARG A 62 10.64 -14.61 -2.35
N ASN A 63 9.97 -14.62 -1.20
CA ASN A 63 9.80 -13.40 -0.40
C ASN A 63 11.12 -12.87 0.17
N GLN A 64 12.01 -13.76 0.61
CA GLN A 64 13.35 -13.38 1.06
C GLN A 64 14.17 -12.75 -0.08
N TYR A 65 14.10 -13.34 -1.29
CA TYR A 65 14.73 -12.79 -2.49
C TYR A 65 14.22 -11.38 -2.81
N ILE A 66 12.90 -11.17 -2.79
CA ILE A 66 12.32 -9.85 -3.04
C ILE A 66 12.77 -8.82 -2.00
N ARG A 67 12.79 -9.17 -0.71
CA ARG A 67 13.30 -8.28 0.35
C ARG A 67 14.78 -7.94 0.13
N LEU A 68 15.59 -8.92 -0.27
CA LEU A 68 17.00 -8.72 -0.58
C LEU A 68 17.20 -7.76 -1.76
N LEU A 69 16.44 -7.92 -2.85
CA LEU A 69 16.51 -7.02 -3.99
C LEU A 69 16.18 -5.57 -3.62
N ILE A 70 15.12 -5.38 -2.85
CA ILE A 70 14.73 -4.04 -2.36
C ILE A 70 15.85 -3.50 -1.49
N TYR A 71 16.33 -4.29 -0.52
CA TYR A 71 17.43 -3.88 0.36
C TYR A 71 18.68 -3.45 -0.42
N ILE A 72 19.07 -4.17 -1.48
CA ILE A 72 20.21 -3.80 -2.33
C ILE A 72 20.02 -2.40 -2.95
N GLY A 73 18.80 -2.06 -3.37
CA GLY A 73 18.46 -0.72 -3.87
C GLY A 73 18.62 0.40 -2.84
N TYR A 74 18.65 0.07 -1.55
CA TYR A 74 18.76 1.02 -0.43
C TYR A 74 19.99 0.78 0.47
N ILE A 75 20.94 -0.05 0.04
CA ILE A 75 22.20 -0.30 0.79
C ILE A 75 22.98 0.99 0.99
N ILE A 76 22.96 1.88 0.00
CA ILE A 76 23.58 3.20 0.09
C ILE A 76 22.53 4.14 0.69
N PRO A 77 22.69 4.56 1.96
CA PRO A 77 21.72 5.44 2.58
C PRO A 77 21.73 6.81 1.90
N TRP A 78 20.59 7.48 1.90
CA TRP A 78 20.53 8.86 1.45
C TRP A 78 21.34 9.74 2.41
N PRO A 79 22.27 10.57 1.89
CA PRO A 79 23.12 11.39 2.74
C PRO A 79 22.25 12.33 3.57
N THR A 80 22.42 12.30 4.88
CA THR A 80 21.62 13.12 5.80
C THR A 80 21.92 14.60 5.55
N PRO A 81 20.91 15.42 5.16
CA PRO A 81 21.12 16.83 4.94
C PRO A 81 21.48 17.58 6.22
N SER A 82 22.24 18.66 6.09
CA SER A 82 22.73 19.44 7.25
C SER A 82 21.65 20.09 8.11
N TYR A 83 20.43 20.26 7.61
CA TYR A 83 19.30 20.89 8.31
C TYR A 83 18.44 19.92 9.15
N VAL A 84 18.72 18.62 9.11
CA VAL A 84 17.94 17.60 9.81
C VAL A 84 18.84 16.71 10.68
N LYS A 85 18.39 16.39 11.88
CA LYS A 85 18.97 15.35 12.75
C LYS A 85 18.09 14.11 12.64
N VAL A 86 18.72 12.95 12.40
CA VAL A 86 18.04 11.65 12.34
C VAL A 86 18.48 10.80 13.52
N THR A 87 17.52 10.26 14.28
CA THR A 87 17.77 9.27 15.34
C THR A 87 16.88 8.05 15.16
N ASN A 88 17.28 6.91 15.72
CA ASN A 88 16.45 5.71 15.79
C ASN A 88 16.04 5.53 17.25
N GLU A 89 14.74 5.51 17.51
CA GLU A 89 14.14 5.46 18.84
C GLU A 89 13.25 4.22 18.98
N SER A 90 12.90 3.88 20.22
CA SER A 90 11.79 2.99 20.53
C SER A 90 10.67 3.80 21.18
N ILE A 91 9.48 3.75 20.58
CA ILE A 91 8.30 4.53 20.97
C ILE A 91 7.13 3.53 20.96
N GLY A 92 6.42 3.37 22.07
CA GLY A 92 5.37 2.34 22.20
C GLY A 92 5.88 0.91 21.99
N GLY A 93 7.17 0.65 22.21
CA GLY A 93 7.80 -0.65 21.93
C GLY A 93 8.15 -0.91 20.45
N THR A 94 7.81 0.01 19.55
CA THR A 94 8.07 -0.08 18.11
C THR A 94 9.31 0.73 17.72
N LYS A 95 10.06 0.28 16.72
CA LYS A 95 11.19 1.04 16.17
C LYS A 95 10.67 2.23 15.37
N VAL A 96 11.19 3.42 15.64
CA VAL A 96 10.80 4.65 14.96
C VAL A 96 12.04 5.43 14.58
N ARG A 97 12.13 5.83 13.31
CA ARG A 97 13.16 6.74 12.82
C ARG A 97 12.64 8.17 12.91
N VAL A 98 13.31 9.00 13.70
CA VAL A 98 12.87 10.35 14.04
C VAL A 98 13.72 11.38 13.30
N TYR A 99 13.06 12.26 12.55
CA TYR A 99 13.67 13.32 11.77
C TYR A 99 13.31 14.67 12.39
N THR A 100 14.28 15.29 13.05
CA THR A 100 14.09 16.56 13.75
C THR A 100 14.76 17.68 12.96
N PRO A 101 14.04 18.71 12.48
CA PRO A 101 14.66 19.87 11.87
C PRO A 101 15.51 20.60 12.91
N LYS A 102 16.68 21.12 12.50
CA LYS A 102 17.50 21.96 13.38
C LYS A 102 16.80 23.27 13.75
N GLU A 103 16.01 23.79 12.81
CA GLU A 103 15.15 24.96 13.02
C GLU A 103 13.68 24.54 12.86
N LYS A 104 12.98 24.38 13.98
CA LYS A 104 11.56 24.06 13.99
C LYS A 104 10.74 25.31 13.62
N LYS A 105 9.86 25.18 12.63
CA LYS A 105 8.86 26.22 12.31
C LYS A 105 7.70 26.19 13.30
N THR A 106 7.30 24.99 13.73
CA THR A 106 6.24 24.76 14.71
C THR A 106 6.56 23.52 15.55
N ASN A 107 5.78 23.31 16.62
CA ASN A 107 5.80 22.10 17.42
C ASN A 107 4.85 21.00 16.90
N ALA A 108 4.27 21.17 15.70
CA ALA A 108 3.50 20.10 15.07
C ALA A 108 4.39 18.90 14.72
N ALA A 109 3.77 17.74 14.51
CA ALA A 109 4.45 16.51 14.17
C ALA A 109 3.71 15.73 13.08
N LEU A 110 4.48 14.96 12.32
CA LEU A 110 3.98 14.02 11.34
C LEU A 110 4.39 12.60 11.73
N VAL A 111 3.42 11.70 11.91
CA VAL A 111 3.66 10.26 11.95
C VAL A 111 3.54 9.73 10.52
N PHE A 112 4.59 9.10 10.00
CA PHE A 112 4.61 8.53 8.66
C PHE A 112 4.72 7.00 8.73
N ILE A 113 3.83 6.31 8.02
CA ILE A 113 3.81 4.84 7.92
C ILE A 113 4.14 4.46 6.47
N HIS A 114 5.23 3.72 6.29
CA HIS A 114 5.71 3.35 4.96
C HIS A 114 4.85 2.27 4.29
N GLY A 115 4.84 2.27 2.96
CA GLY A 115 4.28 1.23 2.11
C GLY A 115 5.12 -0.05 2.02
N GLY A 116 5.01 -0.75 0.88
CA GLY A 116 5.71 -2.04 0.66
C GLY A 116 4.86 -3.28 0.99
N GLY A 117 3.55 -3.20 0.79
CA GLY A 117 2.65 -4.36 0.89
C GLY A 117 2.69 -5.08 2.24
N TRP A 118 2.92 -4.34 3.33
CA TRP A 118 3.11 -4.84 4.70
C TRP A 118 4.26 -5.83 4.89
N ALA A 119 5.10 -6.03 3.85
CA ALA A 119 5.97 -7.19 3.77
C ALA A 119 7.39 -6.91 3.29
N THR A 120 7.69 -5.78 2.65
CA THR A 120 8.96 -5.65 1.92
C THR A 120 9.86 -4.46 2.28
N MET A 121 9.30 -3.27 2.50
CA MET A 121 10.08 -2.04 2.72
C MET A 121 10.30 -1.74 4.21
N ARG A 122 11.10 -0.72 4.50
CA ARG A 122 11.43 -0.25 5.84
C ARG A 122 11.38 1.28 5.92
N ALA A 123 11.44 1.83 7.13
CA ALA A 123 11.42 3.27 7.36
C ALA A 123 12.58 4.03 6.69
N ASP A 124 13.77 3.44 6.60
CA ASP A 124 14.96 4.07 5.98
C ASP A 124 14.89 4.13 4.44
N CYS A 125 14.10 3.27 3.79
CA CYS A 125 13.79 3.36 2.36
C CYS A 125 13.10 4.70 2.00
N TYR A 126 12.56 5.42 2.99
CA TYR A 126 11.83 6.67 2.83
C TYR A 126 12.61 7.91 3.27
N ASP A 127 13.91 7.79 3.62
CA ASP A 127 14.75 8.90 4.11
C ASP A 127 14.63 10.16 3.22
N ASP A 128 14.74 10.04 1.89
CA ASP A 128 14.62 11.17 0.95
C ASP A 128 13.25 11.88 1.04
N LEU A 129 12.15 11.12 1.16
CA LEU A 129 10.82 11.70 1.31
C LEU A 129 10.70 12.42 2.67
N MET A 130 11.22 11.81 3.74
CA MET A 130 11.19 12.41 5.08
C MET A 130 12.00 13.71 5.12
N TYR A 131 13.15 13.76 4.44
CA TYR A 131 13.93 14.99 4.29
C TYR A 131 13.17 16.10 3.57
N LYS A 132 12.35 15.76 2.56
CA LYS A 132 11.50 16.72 1.85
C LYS A 132 10.38 17.25 2.74
N PHE A 133 9.73 16.40 3.54
CA PHE A 133 8.73 16.85 4.52
C PHE A 133 9.35 17.77 5.57
N VAL A 134 10.47 17.37 6.17
CA VAL A 134 11.17 18.20 7.16
C VAL A 134 11.55 19.55 6.57
N ARG A 135 12.13 19.58 5.36
CA ARG A 135 12.52 20.84 4.69
C ARG A 135 11.33 21.76 4.44
N ARG A 136 10.22 21.21 3.93
CA ARG A 136 9.06 22.01 3.50
C ARG A 136 8.23 22.48 4.69
N LEU A 137 7.94 21.57 5.62
CA LEU A 137 7.03 21.80 6.74
C LEU A 137 7.74 22.35 7.98
N GLY A 138 9.03 22.06 8.18
CA GLY A 138 9.78 22.48 9.36
C GLY A 138 9.28 21.84 10.66
N ILE A 139 8.74 20.63 10.58
CA ILE A 139 8.16 19.85 11.69
C ILE A 139 8.96 18.58 11.95
N THR A 140 8.77 17.99 13.13
CA THR A 140 9.36 16.68 13.47
C THR A 140 8.58 15.57 12.76
N VAL A 141 9.28 14.61 12.15
CA VAL A 141 8.67 13.46 11.48
C VAL A 141 9.07 12.17 12.18
N PHE A 142 8.09 11.32 12.47
CA PHE A 142 8.25 10.00 13.10
C PHE A 142 7.91 8.93 12.05
N SER A 143 8.92 8.31 11.46
CA SER A 143 8.72 7.23 10.49
C SER A 143 8.75 5.87 11.20
N ILE A 144 7.62 5.18 11.19
CA ILE A 144 7.42 3.93 11.92
C ILE A 144 8.01 2.76 11.13
N ASP A 145 8.88 1.97 11.74
CA ASP A 145 9.46 0.73 11.19
C ASP A 145 8.74 -0.48 11.81
N TYR A 146 7.48 -0.65 11.40
CA TYR A 146 6.56 -1.66 11.94
C TYR A 146 6.97 -3.09 11.55
N ARG A 147 6.54 -4.08 12.32
CA ARG A 147 6.82 -5.49 12.04
C ARG A 147 6.14 -5.94 10.74
N LEU A 148 6.83 -6.76 9.94
CA LEU A 148 6.40 -7.12 8.60
C LEU A 148 5.84 -8.55 8.52
N ALA A 149 4.86 -8.73 7.65
CA ALA A 149 4.41 -10.04 7.21
C ALA A 149 5.43 -10.70 6.28
N PRO A 150 5.57 -12.04 6.28
CA PRO A 150 4.73 -13.02 6.97
C PRO A 150 5.15 -13.35 8.41
N GLU A 151 6.29 -12.85 8.90
CA GLU A 151 6.75 -13.16 10.26
C GLU A 151 5.80 -12.62 11.33
N TYR A 152 5.21 -11.46 11.04
CA TYR A 152 4.22 -10.79 11.89
C TYR A 152 3.04 -10.36 11.02
N PRO A 153 2.09 -11.27 10.74
CA PRO A 153 0.89 -10.94 9.98
C PRO A 153 -0.04 -10.01 10.78
N PHE A 154 -1.15 -9.58 10.17
CA PHE A 154 -2.23 -8.89 10.88
C PHE A 154 -2.60 -9.61 12.20
N PRO A 155 -2.76 -8.89 13.33
CA PRO A 155 -2.81 -7.44 13.48
C PRO A 155 -1.47 -6.76 13.85
N TYR A 156 -0.34 -7.47 13.89
CA TYR A 156 0.92 -6.89 14.39
C TYR A 156 1.34 -5.57 13.74
N PRO A 157 1.26 -5.37 12.40
CA PRO A 157 1.66 -4.11 11.78
C PRO A 157 0.80 -2.92 12.23
N VAL A 158 -0.52 -3.11 12.38
CA VAL A 158 -1.42 -2.04 12.83
C VAL A 158 -1.25 -1.76 14.32
N ASP A 159 -1.07 -2.80 15.13
CA ASP A 159 -0.86 -2.65 16.57
C ASP A 159 0.44 -1.88 16.86
N ASP A 160 1.51 -2.15 16.10
CA ASP A 160 2.78 -1.41 16.20
C ASP A 160 2.60 0.08 15.89
N CYS A 161 1.84 0.40 14.84
CA CYS A 161 1.58 1.79 14.44
C CYS A 161 0.70 2.53 15.46
N GLU A 162 -0.34 1.88 15.97
CA GLU A 162 -1.22 2.42 17.00
C GLU A 162 -0.48 2.66 18.32
N ALA A 163 0.40 1.74 18.73
CA ALA A 163 1.21 1.89 19.94
C ALA A 163 2.11 3.14 19.89
N VAL A 164 2.71 3.43 18.73
CA VAL A 164 3.51 4.66 18.53
C VAL A 164 2.66 5.91 18.68
N VAL A 165 1.47 5.95 18.06
CA VAL A 165 0.58 7.13 18.14
C VAL A 165 0.11 7.37 19.58
N ASN A 166 -0.25 6.30 20.30
CA ASN A 166 -0.61 6.39 21.72
C ASN A 166 0.54 6.92 22.59
N ASP A 167 1.74 6.32 22.48
CA ASP A 167 2.91 6.75 23.25
C ASP A 167 3.31 8.20 22.93
N LEU A 168 3.25 8.61 21.66
CA LEU A 168 3.48 10.00 21.28
C LEU A 168 2.49 10.96 21.95
N TYR A 169 1.20 10.60 21.99
CA TYR A 169 0.17 11.45 22.58
C TYR A 169 0.26 11.53 24.11
N HIS A 170 0.52 10.40 24.78
CA HIS A 170 0.48 10.30 26.23
C HIS A 170 1.83 10.58 26.92
N ASP A 171 2.94 10.10 26.35
CA ASP A 171 4.21 10.00 27.08
C ASP A 171 5.35 10.78 26.41
N SER A 172 5.57 10.57 25.11
CA SER A 172 6.77 11.02 24.41
C SER A 172 6.74 12.47 23.90
N TYR A 173 5.58 13.15 23.87
CA TYR A 173 5.48 14.47 23.24
C TYR A 173 6.44 15.53 23.83
N THR A 174 6.62 15.53 25.16
CA THR A 174 7.52 16.46 25.86
C THR A 174 8.98 16.21 25.48
N ARG A 175 9.41 14.94 25.45
CA ARG A 175 10.77 14.52 25.07
C ARG A 175 11.16 15.01 23.68
N PHE A 176 10.22 15.00 22.74
CA PHE A 176 10.47 15.45 21.37
C PHE A 176 10.13 16.92 21.13
N ASN A 177 9.67 17.66 22.16
CA ASN A 177 9.18 19.03 22.06
C ASN A 177 8.18 19.18 20.89
N ILE A 178 7.15 18.34 20.91
CA ILE A 178 6.00 18.40 19.99
C ILE A 178 4.72 18.72 20.76
N ASP A 179 3.75 19.28 20.08
CA ASP A 179 2.40 19.51 20.57
C ASP A 179 1.54 18.28 20.26
N ARG A 180 1.11 17.58 21.31
CA ARG A 180 0.29 16.36 21.16
C ARG A 180 -1.04 16.62 20.47
N ASP A 181 -1.53 17.86 20.50
CA ASP A 181 -2.74 18.28 19.80
C ASP A 181 -2.41 18.82 18.39
N LYS A 182 -1.23 18.55 17.83
CA LYS A 182 -0.87 18.90 16.45
C LYS A 182 -0.13 17.78 15.74
N ILE A 183 -0.56 16.54 15.98
CA ILE A 183 -0.05 15.35 15.31
C ILE A 183 -0.93 15.06 14.09
N CYS A 184 -0.34 14.96 12.91
CA CYS A 184 -0.99 14.37 11.73
C CYS A 184 -0.37 13.00 11.44
N ILE A 185 -1.15 12.13 10.80
CA ILE A 185 -0.70 10.82 10.32
C ILE A 185 -0.66 10.81 8.80
N ALA A 186 0.31 10.11 8.22
CA ALA A 186 0.37 9.90 6.79
C ALA A 186 0.92 8.52 6.46
N GLY A 187 0.62 8.03 5.28
CA GLY A 187 1.24 6.82 4.76
C GLY A 187 0.89 6.55 3.31
N ASP A 188 1.71 5.73 2.67
CA ASP A 188 1.56 5.38 1.25
C ASP A 188 1.22 3.91 1.04
N SER A 189 0.34 3.61 0.08
CA SER A 189 -0.07 2.24 -0.26
C SER A 189 -0.55 1.44 0.98
N ALA A 190 0.16 0.38 1.35
CA ALA A 190 -0.06 -0.38 2.59
C ALA A 190 0.11 0.47 3.87
N GLY A 191 1.00 1.45 3.89
CA GLY A 191 1.12 2.41 4.98
C GLY A 191 -0.05 3.38 5.04
N GLY A 192 -0.64 3.71 3.88
CA GLY A 192 -1.90 4.46 3.80
C GLY A 192 -3.09 3.67 4.35
N ASN A 193 -3.11 2.35 4.16
CA ASN A 193 -4.06 1.45 4.83
C ASN A 193 -3.91 1.54 6.35
N LEU A 194 -2.69 1.34 6.87
CA LEU A 194 -2.41 1.37 8.30
C LEU A 194 -2.74 2.74 8.91
N ALA A 195 -2.41 3.85 8.23
CA ALA A 195 -2.74 5.20 8.67
C ALA A 195 -4.26 5.41 8.81
N ALA A 196 -5.04 4.94 7.82
CA ALA A 196 -6.50 4.99 7.89
C ALA A 196 -7.04 4.12 9.03
N VAL A 197 -6.55 2.88 9.17
CA VAL A 197 -6.99 1.95 10.21
C VAL A 197 -6.70 2.49 11.61
N VAL A 198 -5.48 2.96 11.88
CA VAL A 198 -5.11 3.54 13.19
C VAL A 198 -6.03 4.71 13.52
N THR A 199 -6.25 5.61 12.56
CA THR A 199 -7.17 6.75 12.74
C THR A 199 -8.59 6.29 13.08
N GLN A 200 -9.08 5.25 12.40
CA GLN A 200 -10.42 4.70 12.65
C GLN A 200 -10.53 3.97 13.98
N ARG A 201 -9.49 3.24 14.42
CA ARG A 201 -9.46 2.60 15.74
C ARG A 201 -9.56 3.63 16.86
N LEU A 202 -8.77 4.70 16.77
CA LEU A 202 -8.79 5.81 17.73
C LEU A 202 -10.17 6.50 17.73
N ALA A 203 -10.72 6.82 16.55
CA ALA A 203 -12.04 7.44 16.46
C ALA A 203 -13.17 6.58 17.06
N ARG A 204 -13.15 5.26 16.86
CA ARG A 204 -14.13 4.34 17.49
C ARG A 204 -14.05 4.31 19.02
N ARG A 205 -12.90 4.69 19.59
CA ARG A 205 -12.70 4.84 21.04
C ARG A 205 -12.90 6.27 21.54
N ASN A 206 -13.32 7.19 20.67
CA ASN A 206 -13.42 8.64 20.93
C ASN A 206 -12.07 9.30 21.28
N GLU A 207 -10.97 8.74 20.79
CA GLU A 207 -9.60 9.22 20.99
C GLU A 207 -9.18 10.13 19.83
N ASN A 208 -9.49 11.43 19.92
CA ASN A 208 -9.26 12.39 18.83
C ASN A 208 -7.83 12.96 18.81
N PHE A 209 -6.82 12.08 18.82
CA PHE A 209 -5.40 12.46 18.92
C PHE A 209 -4.85 13.10 17.65
N LEU A 210 -5.41 12.74 16.49
CA LEU A 210 -4.88 13.12 15.18
C LEU A 210 -5.64 14.31 14.60
N LYS A 211 -4.91 15.32 14.12
CA LYS A 211 -5.49 16.52 13.49
C LYS A 211 -5.84 16.34 12.04
N CYS A 212 -5.11 15.49 11.33
CA CYS A 212 -5.37 15.17 9.93
C CYS A 212 -4.75 13.83 9.54
N GLN A 213 -5.27 13.22 8.48
CA GLN A 213 -4.70 12.05 7.84
C GLN A 213 -4.36 12.32 6.37
N VAL A 214 -3.18 11.92 5.91
CA VAL A 214 -2.75 12.01 4.50
C VAL A 214 -2.53 10.61 3.95
N LEU A 215 -3.44 10.17 3.09
CA LEU A 215 -3.49 8.80 2.56
C LEU A 215 -3.02 8.81 1.11
N ILE A 216 -1.82 8.30 0.86
CA ILE A 216 -1.20 8.33 -0.47
C ILE A 216 -1.45 6.97 -1.16
N TYR A 217 -2.25 6.96 -2.23
CA TYR A 217 -2.75 5.78 -2.95
C TYR A 217 -3.05 4.58 -2.02
N PRO A 218 -3.87 4.77 -0.97
CA PRO A 218 -4.01 3.81 0.11
C PRO A 218 -4.66 2.51 -0.37
N VAL A 219 -4.23 1.37 0.20
CA VAL A 219 -5.01 0.14 0.09
C VAL A 219 -6.23 0.26 0.99
N ILE A 220 -7.43 0.40 0.43
CA ILE A 220 -8.66 0.59 1.21
C ILE A 220 -9.47 -0.71 1.41
N HIS A 221 -9.13 -1.75 0.67
CA HIS A 221 -9.77 -3.06 0.76
C HIS A 221 -8.83 -4.19 0.34
N VAL A 222 -9.15 -5.42 0.76
CA VAL A 222 -8.41 -6.64 0.37
C VAL A 222 -9.25 -7.67 -0.38
N PHE A 223 -10.55 -7.43 -0.53
CA PHE A 223 -11.50 -8.51 -0.87
C PHE A 223 -11.72 -8.75 -2.37
N SER A 224 -11.56 -7.78 -3.27
CA SER A 224 -11.88 -7.94 -4.71
C SER A 224 -10.79 -7.43 -5.62
N PHE A 225 -10.49 -8.22 -6.66
CA PHE A 225 -9.56 -7.95 -7.75
C PHE A 225 -10.29 -7.75 -9.09
N GLN A 226 -11.62 -7.63 -9.08
CA GLN A 226 -12.44 -7.38 -10.28
C GLN A 226 -13.14 -6.02 -10.26
N LEU A 227 -12.65 -5.09 -9.44
CA LEU A 227 -13.10 -3.71 -9.47
C LEU A 227 -12.57 -2.99 -10.72
N PRO A 228 -13.22 -1.90 -11.18
CA PRO A 228 -12.88 -1.26 -12.46
C PRO A 228 -11.40 -0.89 -12.64
N SER A 229 -10.68 -0.50 -11.58
CA SER A 229 -9.23 -0.20 -11.65
C SER A 229 -8.37 -1.43 -11.90
N TYR A 230 -8.72 -2.58 -11.29
CA TYR A 230 -8.04 -3.86 -11.54
C TYR A 230 -8.33 -4.40 -12.94
N LEU A 231 -9.57 -4.25 -13.44
CA LEU A 231 -9.91 -4.64 -14.81
C LEU A 231 -9.18 -3.77 -15.84
N SER A 232 -9.09 -2.45 -15.58
CA SER A 232 -8.36 -1.50 -16.44
C SER A 232 -6.88 -1.88 -16.62
N TYR A 233 -6.26 -2.52 -15.62
CA TYR A 233 -4.88 -3.01 -15.74
C TYR A 233 -4.70 -3.99 -16.90
N TYR A 234 -5.67 -4.88 -17.11
CA TYR A 234 -5.63 -5.83 -18.23
C TYR A 234 -6.18 -5.23 -19.52
N GLU A 235 -7.32 -4.53 -19.44
CA GLU A 235 -8.06 -4.06 -20.62
C GLU A 235 -7.44 -2.82 -21.26
N LYS A 236 -6.88 -1.90 -20.45
CA LYS A 236 -6.39 -0.60 -20.91
C LYS A 236 -4.88 -0.49 -20.88
N TYR A 237 -4.23 -1.15 -19.91
CA TYR A 237 -2.79 -1.04 -19.72
C TYR A 237 -2.01 -2.28 -20.19
N ASN A 238 -2.68 -3.25 -20.83
CA ASN A 238 -2.06 -4.47 -21.38
C ASN A 238 -1.17 -5.23 -20.38
N GLY A 239 -1.55 -5.24 -19.10
CA GLY A 239 -0.74 -5.88 -18.06
C GLY A 239 0.50 -5.06 -17.65
N THR A 240 0.47 -3.74 -17.84
CA THR A 240 1.53 -2.83 -17.43
C THR A 240 1.03 -1.78 -16.43
N SER A 241 1.67 -1.72 -15.29
CA SER A 241 1.57 -0.68 -14.26
C SER A 241 2.68 -0.97 -13.26
N LEU A 242 3.10 0.04 -12.49
CA LEU A 242 4.08 -0.16 -11.41
C LEU A 242 3.60 -1.20 -10.40
N LEU A 243 2.29 -1.24 -10.13
CA LEU A 243 1.68 -2.21 -9.25
C LEU A 243 0.79 -3.17 -10.05
N ASN A 244 1.13 -4.46 -10.03
CA ASN A 244 0.33 -5.49 -10.68
C ASN A 244 -0.58 -6.24 -9.67
N PRO A 245 -1.74 -6.77 -10.13
CA PRO A 245 -2.67 -7.53 -9.28
C PRO A 245 -2.05 -8.76 -8.59
N ARG A 246 -1.10 -9.45 -9.23
CA ARG A 246 -0.46 -10.66 -8.66
C ARG A 246 0.41 -10.31 -7.45
N ALA A 247 1.15 -9.21 -7.50
CA ALA A 247 1.96 -8.72 -6.38
C ALA A 247 1.06 -8.31 -5.21
N MET A 248 -0.02 -7.58 -5.48
CA MET A 248 -0.98 -7.17 -4.45
C MET A 248 -1.66 -8.38 -3.78
N ALA A 249 -2.07 -9.39 -4.56
CA ALA A 249 -2.62 -10.64 -4.05
C ALA A 249 -1.61 -11.39 -3.15
N ARG A 250 -0.33 -11.46 -3.55
CA ARG A 250 0.73 -12.03 -2.71
C ARG A 250 0.85 -11.29 -1.38
N TRP A 251 0.90 -9.96 -1.38
CA TRP A 251 1.01 -9.17 -0.16
C TRP A 251 -0.21 -9.29 0.75
N ILE A 252 -1.42 -9.33 0.20
CA ILE A 252 -2.64 -9.58 0.99
C ILE A 252 -2.58 -10.95 1.66
N LEU A 253 -2.16 -12.00 0.93
CA LEU A 253 -2.02 -13.34 1.52
C LEU A 253 -1.02 -13.32 2.67
N LEU A 254 0.16 -12.72 2.49
CA LEU A 254 1.16 -12.62 3.55
C LEU A 254 0.64 -11.84 4.75
N TYR A 255 0.03 -10.68 4.52
CA TYR A 255 -0.53 -9.83 5.57
C TYR A 255 -1.60 -10.55 6.38
N LEU A 256 -2.42 -11.38 5.74
CA LEU A 256 -3.45 -12.19 6.41
C LEU A 256 -2.91 -13.51 7.00
N GLY A 257 -1.60 -13.77 6.93
CA GLY A 257 -0.99 -15.01 7.43
C GLY A 257 -1.32 -16.25 6.60
N LEU A 258 -1.69 -16.07 5.33
CA LEU A 258 -2.05 -17.11 4.38
C LEU A 258 -0.87 -17.46 3.44
N PRO A 259 -0.79 -18.71 2.93
CA PRO A 259 0.26 -19.08 1.99
C PRO A 259 0.16 -18.29 0.68
N ALA A 260 1.23 -17.55 0.34
CA ALA A 260 1.31 -16.73 -0.87
C ALA A 260 1.93 -17.49 -2.07
N ASN A 261 1.43 -18.70 -2.36
CA ASN A 261 1.84 -19.48 -3.52
C ASN A 261 1.04 -19.09 -4.78
N LYS A 262 1.56 -19.45 -5.96
CA LYS A 262 0.95 -19.16 -7.27
C LYS A 262 -0.53 -19.55 -7.36
N ARG A 263 -0.91 -20.73 -6.86
CA ARG A 263 -2.32 -21.21 -6.85
C ARG A 263 -3.23 -20.25 -6.10
N ASN A 264 -2.82 -19.78 -4.92
CA ASN A 264 -3.64 -18.88 -4.11
C ASN A 264 -3.68 -17.47 -4.70
N VAL A 265 -2.57 -17.02 -5.30
CA VAL A 265 -2.53 -15.75 -6.03
C VAL A 265 -3.50 -15.75 -7.21
N GLU A 266 -3.57 -16.86 -7.96
CA GLU A 266 -4.53 -17.05 -9.06
C GLU A 266 -5.98 -17.05 -8.56
N LYS A 267 -6.25 -17.68 -7.41
CA LYS A 267 -7.58 -17.61 -6.78
C LYS A 267 -7.99 -16.19 -6.42
N LEU A 268 -7.08 -15.41 -5.80
CA LEU A 268 -7.36 -14.03 -5.42
C LEU A 268 -7.63 -13.15 -6.63
N THR A 269 -6.73 -13.20 -7.61
CA THR A 269 -6.83 -12.38 -8.82
C THR A 269 -8.04 -12.73 -9.70
N SER A 270 -8.58 -13.95 -9.57
CA SER A 270 -9.83 -14.37 -10.22
C SER A 270 -11.07 -14.30 -9.31
N ASN A 271 -10.95 -13.72 -8.10
CA ASN A 271 -12.03 -13.60 -7.10
C ASN A 271 -12.62 -14.94 -6.60
N GLN A 272 -11.95 -16.07 -6.80
CA GLN A 272 -12.40 -17.38 -6.35
C GLN A 272 -12.35 -17.57 -4.82
N HIS A 273 -11.71 -16.67 -4.08
CA HIS A 273 -11.65 -16.64 -2.62
C HIS A 273 -12.89 -16.00 -1.97
N ILE A 274 -13.73 -15.30 -2.75
CA ILE A 274 -14.93 -14.67 -2.23
C ILE A 274 -15.98 -15.75 -1.97
N SER A 275 -16.18 -16.08 -0.69
CA SER A 275 -17.21 -17.04 -0.28
C SER A 275 -18.63 -16.49 -0.49
N LYS A 276 -19.62 -17.38 -0.58
CA LYS A 276 -21.05 -16.99 -0.58
C LYS A 276 -21.39 -16.08 0.61
N LYS A 277 -20.85 -16.38 1.79
CA LYS A 277 -21.05 -15.58 3.00
C LYS A 277 -20.53 -14.15 2.83
N LEU A 278 -19.31 -13.99 2.30
CA LEU A 278 -18.72 -12.66 2.05
C LEU A 278 -19.53 -11.92 0.98
N TYR A 279 -19.87 -12.59 -0.12
CA TYR A 279 -20.64 -12.01 -1.21
C TYR A 279 -22.04 -11.56 -0.76
N SER A 280 -22.70 -12.34 0.09
CA SER A 280 -24.03 -12.02 0.64
C SER A 280 -24.05 -10.91 1.67
N ALA A 281 -22.90 -10.39 2.12
CA ALA A 281 -22.88 -9.24 3.02
C ALA A 281 -23.48 -8.00 2.32
N PRO A 282 -24.42 -7.26 2.95
CA PRO A 282 -25.11 -6.14 2.29
C PRO A 282 -24.16 -5.08 1.72
N GLU A 283 -23.10 -4.78 2.45
CA GLU A 283 -22.08 -3.80 2.02
C GLU A 283 -21.29 -4.28 0.81
N MET A 284 -21.06 -5.60 0.69
CA MET A 284 -20.38 -6.22 -0.44
C MET A 284 -21.28 -6.23 -1.68
N GLN A 285 -22.58 -6.52 -1.53
CA GLN A 285 -23.54 -6.45 -2.64
C GLN A 285 -23.67 -5.03 -3.20
N LYS A 286 -23.69 -4.02 -2.31
CA LYS A 286 -23.73 -2.61 -2.73
C LYS A 286 -22.50 -2.24 -3.55
N LEU A 287 -21.33 -2.73 -3.17
CA LEU A 287 -20.05 -2.33 -3.76
C LEU A 287 -19.69 -3.09 -5.03
N LEU A 288 -19.99 -4.40 -5.10
CA LEU A 288 -19.73 -5.23 -6.27
C LEU A 288 -20.84 -5.11 -7.32
N GLY A 289 -21.96 -4.48 -6.96
CA GLY A 289 -23.16 -4.38 -7.77
C GLY A 289 -23.79 -5.75 -8.07
N SER A 290 -24.77 -5.78 -8.97
CA SER A 290 -25.34 -7.01 -9.53
C SER A 290 -24.44 -7.64 -10.60
N SER A 291 -23.15 -7.31 -10.65
CA SER A 291 -22.25 -7.75 -11.73
C SER A 291 -22.21 -9.28 -11.80
N THR A 292 -22.85 -9.80 -12.85
CA THR A 292 -23.17 -11.20 -13.09
C THR A 292 -21.97 -12.08 -13.44
N ASN A 293 -20.75 -11.54 -13.32
CA ASN A 293 -19.49 -12.24 -13.53
C ASN A 293 -18.88 -12.82 -12.25
N PHE A 294 -19.56 -12.72 -11.10
CA PHE A 294 -19.40 -13.69 -10.03
C PHE A 294 -19.90 -15.03 -10.53
N SER A 295 -19.05 -15.67 -11.33
CA SER A 295 -19.29 -16.99 -11.83
C SER A 295 -19.46 -17.86 -10.60
N ASN A 296 -20.72 -18.23 -10.36
CA ASN A 296 -21.17 -19.43 -9.69
C ASN A 296 -20.57 -20.69 -10.36
N LYS A 297 -19.30 -20.66 -10.77
CA LYS A 297 -18.50 -21.83 -11.13
C LYS A 297 -18.22 -22.56 -9.83
N ASN A 298 -19.26 -23.26 -9.38
CA ASN A 298 -19.23 -24.46 -8.57
C ASN A 298 -18.32 -24.39 -7.33
N VAL A 299 -18.72 -23.61 -6.32
CA VAL A 299 -18.60 -24.10 -4.94
C VAL A 299 -19.98 -24.60 -4.52
N THR A 300 -20.45 -25.58 -5.28
CA THR A 300 -21.55 -26.47 -4.90
C THR A 300 -20.93 -27.85 -4.77
N SER A 301 -21.18 -28.47 -3.61
CA SER A 301 -20.92 -29.86 -3.23
C SER A 301 -19.46 -30.34 -3.19
N SER A 302 -18.96 -30.48 -1.96
CA SER A 302 -18.27 -31.68 -1.45
C SER A 302 -17.05 -32.28 -2.17
N GLU A 303 -16.46 -31.66 -3.19
CA GLU A 303 -15.07 -31.96 -3.52
C GLU A 303 -14.23 -31.39 -2.39
N MET A 304 -13.57 -32.26 -1.62
CA MET A 304 -12.87 -31.92 -0.38
C MET A 304 -12.04 -30.66 -0.58
N LEU A 305 -12.56 -29.51 -0.13
CA LEU A 305 -11.77 -28.30 -0.01
C LEU A 305 -10.58 -28.71 0.85
N ASN A 306 -9.38 -28.66 0.28
CA ASN A 306 -8.21 -28.94 1.08
C ASN A 306 -8.15 -27.89 2.21
N GLN A 307 -7.48 -28.23 3.31
CA GLN A 307 -7.46 -27.38 4.51
C GLN A 307 -7.03 -25.93 4.22
N GLU A 308 -6.18 -25.74 3.20
CA GLU A 308 -5.72 -24.43 2.74
C GLU A 308 -6.85 -23.59 2.12
N ASP A 309 -7.71 -24.18 1.29
CA ASP A 309 -8.81 -23.48 0.65
C ASP A 309 -9.87 -23.06 1.67
N GLU A 310 -10.16 -23.95 2.64
CA GLU A 310 -11.03 -23.63 3.76
C GLU A 310 -10.48 -22.46 4.60
N ALA A 311 -9.16 -22.45 4.87
CA ALA A 311 -8.52 -21.36 5.60
C ALA A 311 -8.63 -20.01 4.87
N ILE A 312 -8.45 -19.99 3.55
CA ILE A 312 -8.64 -18.78 2.72
C ILE A 312 -10.09 -18.31 2.82
N TYR A 313 -11.07 -19.19 2.57
CA TYR A 313 -12.49 -18.81 2.62
C TYR A 313 -12.90 -18.27 3.98
N ARG A 314 -12.50 -18.93 5.07
CA ARG A 314 -12.79 -18.51 6.44
C ARG A 314 -12.15 -17.15 6.75
N THR A 315 -10.91 -16.96 6.33
CA THR A 315 -10.18 -15.70 6.57
C THR A 315 -10.86 -14.55 5.83
N PHE A 316 -11.15 -14.69 4.54
CA PHE A 316 -11.82 -13.61 3.81
C PHE A 316 -13.27 -13.39 4.24
N ALA A 317 -14.00 -14.43 4.67
CA ALA A 317 -15.34 -14.28 5.22
C ALA A 317 -15.40 -13.50 6.55
N THR A 318 -14.28 -13.38 7.25
CA THR A 318 -14.18 -12.64 8.52
C THR A 318 -13.41 -11.34 8.38
N LYS A 319 -12.31 -11.35 7.62
CA LYS A 319 -11.38 -10.22 7.44
C LYS A 319 -11.63 -9.39 6.20
N GLY A 320 -12.38 -9.90 5.22
CA GLY A 320 -12.68 -9.16 3.99
C GLY A 320 -13.35 -7.81 4.25
N THR A 321 -14.30 -7.78 5.20
CA THR A 321 -15.04 -6.58 5.62
C THR A 321 -14.63 -6.05 6.99
N ASP A 322 -13.57 -6.61 7.60
CA ASP A 322 -13.07 -6.12 8.88
C ASP A 322 -12.46 -4.72 8.68
N PRO A 323 -12.94 -3.66 9.38
CA PRO A 323 -12.43 -2.31 9.21
C PRO A 323 -10.95 -2.16 9.57
N ASP A 324 -10.37 -3.10 10.31
CA ASP A 324 -8.94 -3.11 10.63
C ASP A 324 -8.06 -3.69 9.52
N VAL A 325 -8.67 -4.23 8.47
CA VAL A 325 -8.01 -4.77 7.28
C VAL A 325 -8.42 -3.97 6.04
N SER A 326 -9.72 -3.73 5.90
CA SER A 326 -10.36 -2.97 4.83
C SER A 326 -10.97 -1.69 5.41
N PRO A 327 -10.19 -0.60 5.57
CA PRO A 327 -10.66 0.65 6.20
C PRO A 327 -11.82 1.31 5.45
N LEU A 328 -12.15 0.84 4.24
CA LEU A 328 -13.41 1.15 3.57
C LEU A 328 -14.66 0.99 4.44
N PHE A 329 -14.68 -0.02 5.31
CA PHE A 329 -15.83 -0.31 6.18
C PHE A 329 -15.76 0.40 7.54
N GLY A 330 -14.68 1.13 7.84
CA GLY A 330 -14.49 1.82 9.13
C GLY A 330 -14.67 3.33 9.06
N VAL A 331 -15.11 3.88 7.92
CA VAL A 331 -15.30 5.33 7.75
C VAL A 331 -16.48 5.82 8.60
N SER A 332 -16.26 6.85 9.41
CA SER A 332 -17.28 7.47 10.27
C SER A 332 -17.16 9.01 10.28
N LYS A 333 -18.18 9.67 10.83
CA LYS A 333 -18.23 11.14 10.99
C LYS A 333 -17.21 11.70 11.99
N ASP A 334 -16.64 10.84 12.83
CA ASP A 334 -15.75 11.22 13.93
C ASP A 334 -14.27 11.26 13.48
N LEU A 335 -13.99 10.91 12.23
CA LEU A 335 -12.65 10.95 11.66
C LEU A 335 -12.17 12.39 11.44
N PRO A 336 -10.86 12.66 11.59
CA PRO A 336 -10.27 13.95 11.24
C PRO A 336 -10.27 14.16 9.73
N PRO A 337 -10.09 15.42 9.26
CA PRO A 337 -9.93 15.74 7.85
C PRO A 337 -8.89 14.85 7.16
N ALA A 338 -9.18 14.48 5.92
CA ALA A 338 -8.37 13.56 5.14
C ALA A 338 -7.92 14.18 3.82
N LEU A 339 -6.63 14.06 3.50
CA LEU A 339 -6.11 14.29 2.17
C LEU A 339 -5.82 12.93 1.54
N VAL A 340 -6.56 12.54 0.52
CA VAL A 340 -6.37 11.26 -0.18
C VAL A 340 -5.77 11.52 -1.55
N LEU A 341 -4.60 10.97 -1.83
CA LEU A 341 -3.98 11.01 -3.15
C LEU A 341 -4.18 9.64 -3.81
N THR A 342 -4.40 9.60 -5.12
CA THR A 342 -4.47 8.36 -5.92
C THR A 342 -3.63 8.52 -7.16
N ALA A 343 -3.24 7.45 -7.83
CA ALA A 343 -2.62 7.51 -9.16
C ALA A 343 -3.61 7.06 -10.23
N GLU A 344 -3.60 7.73 -11.39
CA GLU A 344 -4.48 7.42 -12.51
C GLU A 344 -4.25 6.00 -13.04
N PHE A 345 -2.99 5.59 -13.13
CA PHE A 345 -2.57 4.29 -13.67
C PHE A 345 -2.26 3.27 -12.56
N ASP A 346 -3.17 3.15 -11.59
CA ASP A 346 -3.01 2.29 -10.39
C ASP A 346 -4.25 1.40 -10.16
N ILE A 347 -3.99 0.14 -9.82
CA ILE A 347 -5.03 -0.83 -9.45
C ILE A 347 -5.73 -0.44 -8.14
N LEU A 348 -5.09 0.35 -7.28
CA LEU A 348 -5.65 0.86 -6.03
C LEU A 348 -6.52 2.11 -6.23
N ARG A 349 -6.63 2.63 -7.45
CA ARG A 349 -7.35 3.89 -7.74
C ARG A 349 -8.84 3.86 -7.38
N TYR A 350 -9.48 2.69 -7.37
CA TYR A 350 -10.91 2.59 -7.09
C TYR A 350 -11.22 2.87 -5.61
N ILE A 351 -11.25 4.16 -5.25
CA ILE A 351 -11.51 4.65 -3.90
C ILE A 351 -12.77 5.50 -3.80
N PHE A 352 -13.59 5.54 -4.85
CA PHE A 352 -14.75 6.42 -4.91
C PHE A 352 -15.71 6.19 -3.74
N GLU A 353 -16.06 4.93 -3.42
CA GLU A 353 -16.92 4.63 -2.27
C GLU A 353 -16.26 5.03 -0.93
N PHE A 354 -14.94 4.88 -0.81
CA PHE A 354 -14.20 5.32 0.39
C PHE A 354 -14.32 6.83 0.56
N CYS A 355 -13.97 7.61 -0.46
CA CYS A 355 -14.12 9.05 -0.43
C CYS A 355 -15.58 9.44 -0.22
N HIS A 356 -16.52 8.83 -0.94
CA HIS A 356 -17.95 9.10 -0.82
C HIS A 356 -18.45 8.91 0.62
N ARG A 357 -18.01 7.86 1.31
CA ARG A 357 -18.32 7.67 2.74
C ARG A 357 -17.78 8.80 3.60
N PHE A 358 -16.56 9.30 3.36
CA PHE A 358 -16.10 10.52 4.04
C PHE A 358 -17.00 11.72 3.70
N THR A 359 -17.35 11.90 2.41
CA THR A 359 -18.18 13.02 1.94
C THR A 359 -19.59 13.02 2.54
N SER A 360 -20.15 11.84 2.85
CA SER A 360 -21.48 11.72 3.47
C SER A 360 -21.55 12.31 4.89
N PHE A 361 -20.39 12.64 5.47
CA PHE A 361 -20.25 13.26 6.78
C PHE A 361 -19.58 14.64 6.74
N THR A 362 -19.27 15.18 5.55
CA THR A 362 -18.52 16.44 5.39
C THR A 362 -19.03 17.30 4.23
N ASP A 363 -19.31 18.59 4.46
CA ASP A 363 -19.87 19.47 3.41
C ASP A 363 -18.85 20.03 2.39
N GLN A 364 -17.55 19.67 2.46
CA GLN A 364 -16.53 20.17 1.52
C GLN A 364 -15.57 19.09 1.03
N VAL A 365 -15.60 18.83 -0.27
CA VAL A 365 -14.72 17.88 -0.94
C VAL A 365 -14.09 18.60 -2.12
N ASP A 366 -12.78 18.77 -2.09
CA ASP A 366 -12.02 19.40 -3.16
C ASP A 366 -11.19 18.30 -3.86
N VAL A 367 -11.77 17.73 -4.92
CA VAL A 367 -11.07 16.79 -5.80
C VAL A 367 -10.25 17.60 -6.79
N GLN A 368 -8.93 17.61 -6.63
CA GLN A 368 -8.01 18.22 -7.57
C GLN A 368 -7.17 17.14 -8.25
N GLY A 369 -7.31 16.95 -9.55
CA GLY A 369 -6.32 16.18 -10.31
C GLY A 369 -4.97 16.90 -10.24
N LEU A 370 -3.94 16.30 -9.63
CA LEU A 370 -2.58 16.83 -9.70
C LEU A 370 -1.84 16.12 -10.82
N ASP A 371 -1.59 16.83 -11.91
CA ASP A 371 -0.72 16.32 -12.96
C ASP A 371 0.70 16.19 -12.41
N THR A 372 1.07 14.97 -12.04
CA THR A 372 2.35 14.60 -11.45
C THR A 372 2.91 13.45 -12.26
N SER A 373 4.18 13.12 -12.05
CA SER A 373 4.93 12.06 -12.74
C SER A 373 4.25 10.67 -12.80
N LEU A 374 3.18 10.44 -12.04
CA LEU A 374 2.38 9.19 -12.00
C LEU A 374 0.88 9.41 -12.31
N GLY A 375 0.47 10.61 -12.71
CA GLY A 375 -0.93 11.00 -12.86
C GLY A 375 -1.68 11.00 -11.52
N LEU A 376 -1.12 11.59 -10.45
CA LEU A 376 -1.74 11.53 -9.13
C LEU A 376 -3.02 12.40 -9.03
N THR A 377 -4.20 11.80 -8.90
CA THR A 377 -5.42 12.55 -8.54
C THR A 377 -5.49 12.78 -7.04
N MET A 378 -5.52 14.04 -6.60
CA MET A 378 -5.72 14.45 -5.22
C MET A 378 -7.23 14.60 -4.92
N VAL A 379 -7.65 14.08 -3.78
CA VAL A 379 -9.00 14.17 -3.24
C VAL A 379 -8.86 14.71 -1.82
N ASN A 380 -9.14 15.99 -1.65
CA ASN A 380 -9.16 16.63 -0.34
C ASN A 380 -10.56 16.49 0.25
N VAL A 381 -10.68 15.85 1.42
CA VAL A 381 -11.93 15.74 2.15
C VAL A 381 -11.83 16.59 3.42
N LYS A 382 -12.43 17.78 3.38
CA LYS A 382 -12.43 18.73 4.48
C LYS A 382 -13.72 18.63 5.27
N ARG A 383 -13.62 18.66 6.60
CA ARG A 383 -14.77 18.97 7.46
C ARG A 383 -15.14 20.45 7.23
N ALA A 384 -16.40 20.74 6.93
CA ALA A 384 -16.88 22.11 6.95
C ALA A 384 -16.93 22.57 8.41
N GLN A 385 -15.85 23.20 8.87
CA GLN A 385 -15.87 24.02 10.07
C GLN A 385 -15.20 25.35 9.73
N ASN A 386 -16.02 26.38 9.69
CA ASN A 386 -15.59 27.76 9.90
C ASN A 386 -14.87 27.81 11.25
N TYR A 387 -13.55 27.95 11.25
CA TYR A 387 -12.81 28.49 12.38
C TYR A 387 -11.82 29.54 11.86
N PRO A 388 -11.66 30.66 12.59
CA PRO A 388 -11.03 31.90 12.13
C PRO A 388 -9.53 31.77 11.84
#